data_AF-A0A6A2ZKM7-F1
#
_entry.id   AF-A0A6A2ZKM7-F1
#
_cell.length_a   1.000
_cell.length_b   1.000
_cell.length_c   1.000
_cell.angle_alpha   90.00
_cell.angle_beta   90.00
_cell.angle_gamma   90.00
#
_symmetry.space_group_name_H-M   'P 1'
#
loop_
_entity.id
_entity.type
_entity.pdbx_description
1 polymer ?
#
loop_
_entity_poly.entity_id
_entity_poly.type
_entity_poly.pdbx_seq_one_letter_code
_entity_poly.pdbx_strand_id
1 'polypeptide(L)'
;MIFFKQFGSVRSFLLASNRLSGKIPSSLGSCVTLAAVNLSWNQFPGSLPGGILGLSGLRSFGFACQLVGSMNLLSGSIPHTMQKLSLCSYFQHEFNLNFSVNSLTGLLPLSMGSNVNILALDFSKNSMSGDLPGWIFKTGSSQVPLSENKLGAKLSSPILASQRTSLQKIQVLDFSHNSFSGEIMNGIGALTSLQFLNLSRNSIVAPVSSSD
;
A
#
# COMPACT_ATOMS: atom_id res chain seq x y z
N MET A 1 27.96 -10.32 1.90
CA MET A 1 27.80 -9.53 3.15
C MET A 1 26.56 -10.05 3.88
N ILE A 2 26.74 -10.77 4.99
CA ILE A 2 25.75 -11.68 5.63
C ILE A 2 25.13 -11.03 6.89
N PHE A 3 25.24 -9.70 7.03
CA PHE A 3 24.99 -8.96 8.27
C PHE A 3 23.66 -9.31 8.95
N PHE A 4 22.57 -9.43 8.19
CA PHE A 4 21.25 -9.70 8.76
C PHE A 4 20.94 -11.16 9.11
N LYS A 5 21.73 -12.13 8.62
CA LYS A 5 21.58 -13.55 8.99
C LYS A 5 22.00 -13.83 10.43
N GLN A 6 22.82 -12.97 11.03
CA GLN A 6 23.31 -13.12 12.40
C GLN A 6 22.28 -12.65 13.44
N PHE A 7 21.26 -11.89 13.04
CA PHE A 7 20.19 -11.39 13.91
C PHE A 7 19.06 -12.41 14.08
N GLY A 8 19.40 -13.63 14.54
CA GLY A 8 18.45 -14.73 14.70
C GLY A 8 17.37 -14.54 15.77
N SER A 9 17.40 -13.44 16.52
CA SER A 9 16.41 -13.14 17.58
C SER A 9 15.77 -11.76 17.44
N VAL A 10 16.17 -10.96 16.44
CA VAL A 10 15.65 -9.60 16.30
C VAL A 10 14.22 -9.65 15.77
N ARG A 11 13.32 -8.99 16.51
CA ARG A 11 11.90 -8.87 16.17
C ARG A 11 11.52 -7.49 15.64
N SER A 12 12.26 -6.46 16.03
CA SER A 12 11.97 -5.08 15.65
C SER A 12 13.23 -4.41 15.13
N PHE A 13 13.16 -3.88 13.92
CA PHE A 13 14.25 -3.15 13.28
C PHE A 13 13.79 -1.72 12.99
N LEU A 14 14.07 -0.82 13.93
CA LEU A 14 13.56 0.55 13.95
C LEU A 14 14.74 1.52 13.71
N LEU A 15 14.83 2.08 12.51
CA LEU A 15 15.89 3.02 12.12
C LEU A 15 15.33 4.38 11.69
N ALA A 16 14.08 4.67 12.04
CA ALA A 16 13.42 5.88 11.59
C ALA A 16 14.15 7.16 12.04
N SER A 17 14.05 8.21 11.23
CA SER A 17 14.55 9.57 11.53
C SER A 17 16.06 9.67 11.61
N ASN A 18 16.74 9.11 10.62
CA ASN A 18 18.19 9.19 10.47
C ASN A 18 18.57 9.71 9.08
N ARG A 19 19.88 9.85 8.84
CA ARG A 19 20.43 10.21 7.52
C ARG A 19 21.05 9.00 6.82
N LEU A 20 20.50 7.81 7.05
CA LEU A 20 21.05 6.58 6.47
C LEU A 20 20.86 6.60 4.95
N SER A 21 21.89 6.21 4.22
CA SER A 21 21.92 6.18 2.76
C SER A 21 22.48 4.84 2.26
N GLY A 22 22.50 4.63 0.95
CA GLY A 22 22.84 3.34 0.34
C GLY A 22 21.63 2.40 0.26
N LYS A 23 21.74 1.34 -0.55
CA LYS A 23 20.58 0.45 -0.81
C LYS A 23 20.19 -0.36 0.42
N ILE A 24 18.89 -0.63 0.59
CA ILE A 24 18.42 -1.59 1.58
C ILE A 24 18.99 -2.98 1.22
N PRO A 25 19.72 -3.64 2.11
CA PRO A 25 20.38 -4.89 1.79
C PRO A 25 19.38 -6.03 1.65
N SER A 26 19.53 -6.83 0.60
CA SER A 26 18.65 -7.99 0.32
C SER A 26 18.63 -9.03 1.44
N SER A 27 19.71 -9.11 2.22
CA SER A 27 19.80 -9.98 3.40
C SER A 27 18.76 -9.66 4.48
N LEU A 28 18.16 -8.45 4.49
CA LEU A 28 17.08 -8.11 5.42
C LEU A 28 15.86 -9.04 5.25
N GLY A 29 15.57 -9.46 4.01
CA GLY A 29 14.52 -10.45 3.72
C GLY A 29 14.85 -11.88 4.19
N SER A 30 16.06 -12.13 4.71
CA SER A 30 16.43 -13.42 5.31
C SER A 30 16.17 -13.49 6.83
N CYS A 31 15.80 -12.38 7.47
CA CYS A 31 15.58 -12.33 8.92
C CYS A 31 14.12 -12.70 9.25
N VAL A 32 13.86 -14.01 9.29
CA VAL A 32 12.52 -14.59 9.47
C VAL A 32 11.86 -14.28 10.82
N THR A 33 12.61 -13.79 11.80
CA THR A 33 12.11 -13.41 13.13
C THR A 33 11.54 -11.99 13.19
N LEU A 34 11.75 -11.16 12.16
CA LEU A 34 11.28 -9.78 12.16
C LEU A 34 9.75 -9.72 12.14
N ALA A 35 9.22 -8.99 13.10
CA ALA A 35 7.81 -8.65 13.24
C ALA A 35 7.54 -7.18 12.93
N ALA A 36 8.52 -6.29 13.11
CA ALA A 36 8.37 -4.86 12.80
C ALA A 36 9.61 -4.31 12.13
N VAL A 37 9.43 -3.56 11.04
CA VAL A 37 10.50 -2.79 10.40
C VAL A 37 10.01 -1.37 10.15
N ASN A 38 10.77 -0.40 10.65
CA ASN A 38 10.52 1.01 10.39
C ASN A 38 11.80 1.66 9.87
N LEU A 39 11.80 1.98 8.59
CA LEU A 39 12.91 2.61 7.88
C LEU A 39 12.56 4.03 7.41
N SER A 40 11.42 4.57 7.86
CA SER A 40 10.95 5.91 7.49
C SER A 40 11.99 6.99 7.79
N TRP A 41 11.89 8.15 7.14
CA TRP A 41 12.77 9.29 7.44
C TRP A 41 14.26 8.96 7.32
N ASN A 42 14.66 8.42 6.17
CA ASN A 42 16.05 8.15 5.79
C ASN A 42 16.29 8.59 4.34
N GLN A 43 17.42 8.23 3.73
CA GLN A 43 17.80 8.56 2.35
C GLN A 43 18.12 7.29 1.55
N PHE A 44 17.39 6.20 1.79
CA PHE A 44 17.62 4.93 1.08
C PHE A 44 17.22 5.05 -0.41
N PRO A 45 18.16 4.95 -1.37
CA PRO A 45 17.85 4.95 -2.79
C PRO A 45 17.62 3.53 -3.33
N GLY A 46 16.97 3.44 -4.49
CA GLY A 46 16.80 2.19 -5.23
C GLY A 46 15.60 1.37 -4.78
N SER A 47 15.53 0.12 -5.23
CA SER A 47 14.35 -0.71 -5.03
C SER A 47 14.29 -1.40 -3.68
N LEU A 48 13.06 -1.72 -3.28
CA LEU A 48 12.79 -2.62 -2.19
C LEU A 48 13.40 -4.00 -2.49
N PRO A 49 14.14 -4.61 -1.56
CA PRO A 49 14.71 -5.91 -1.78
C PRO A 49 13.63 -6.99 -1.88
N GLY A 50 13.80 -7.90 -2.84
CA GLY A 50 12.94 -9.08 -2.95
C GLY A 50 12.91 -9.88 -1.65
N GLY A 51 11.74 -10.38 -1.27
CA GLY A 51 11.55 -11.20 -0.06
C GLY A 51 11.29 -10.42 1.23
N ILE A 52 11.49 -9.10 1.27
CA ILE A 52 11.19 -8.30 2.47
C ILE A 52 9.70 -8.30 2.83
N LEU A 53 8.84 -8.39 1.81
CA LEU A 53 7.39 -8.53 1.92
C LEU A 53 6.92 -9.99 2.05
N GLY A 54 7.86 -10.94 2.04
CA GLY A 54 7.61 -12.37 2.21
C GLY A 54 7.97 -12.91 3.60
N LEU A 55 8.34 -12.04 4.55
CA LEU A 55 8.66 -12.43 5.92
C LEU A 55 7.38 -12.85 6.66
N SER A 56 7.27 -14.14 6.97
CA SER A 56 6.05 -14.75 7.57
C SER A 56 5.67 -14.19 8.94
N GLY A 57 6.63 -13.62 9.68
CA GLY A 57 6.41 -13.01 10.99
C GLY A 57 6.08 -11.52 10.97
N LEU A 58 6.16 -10.85 9.81
CA LEU A 58 6.06 -9.39 9.71
C LEU A 58 4.62 -8.93 9.99
N ARG A 59 4.49 -7.95 10.88
CA ARG A 59 3.23 -7.34 11.32
C ARG A 59 3.17 -5.85 11.01
N SER A 60 4.30 -5.16 11.10
CA SER A 60 4.37 -3.73 10.81
C SER A 60 5.53 -3.44 9.88
N PHE A 61 5.26 -2.72 8.79
CA PHE A 61 6.24 -2.39 7.79
C PHE A 61 6.05 -0.98 7.26
N GLY A 62 6.96 -0.09 7.63
CA GLY A 62 6.85 1.34 7.33
C GLY A 62 8.11 1.92 6.70
N PHE A 63 7.92 2.66 5.62
CA PHE A 63 8.93 3.44 4.91
C PHE A 63 8.66 4.95 4.87
N ALA A 64 7.50 5.41 5.35
CA ALA A 64 7.22 6.84 5.48
C ALA A 64 6.12 7.18 6.49
N CYS A 65 6.18 8.41 7.01
CA CYS A 65 5.02 9.31 7.23
C CYS A 65 5.48 10.73 7.66
N GLN A 66 5.10 11.74 6.86
CA GLN A 66 5.11 13.24 6.92
C GLN A 66 5.86 14.09 8.00
N LEU A 67 6.71 15.02 7.50
CA LEU A 67 7.35 16.24 8.08
C LEU A 67 8.65 16.65 7.32
N VAL A 68 8.50 17.30 6.15
CA VAL A 68 9.55 17.88 5.28
C VAL A 68 10.97 17.97 5.90
N GLY A 69 11.91 17.16 5.40
CA GLY A 69 13.33 17.24 5.80
C GLY A 69 14.19 16.01 5.48
N SER A 70 13.61 14.82 5.39
CA SER A 70 14.29 13.57 4.96
C SER A 70 13.26 12.55 4.49
N MET A 71 13.20 12.28 3.18
CA MET A 71 12.32 11.27 2.59
C MET A 71 13.18 10.17 2.00
N ASN A 72 12.73 8.92 2.12
CA ASN A 72 13.39 7.83 1.41
C ASN A 72 13.28 8.06 -0.09
N LEU A 73 14.25 7.53 -0.83
CA LEU A 73 14.36 7.67 -2.29
C LEU A 73 14.06 6.33 -2.96
N LEU A 74 13.14 5.55 -2.38
CA LEU A 74 12.83 4.23 -2.90
C LEU A 74 12.21 4.35 -4.28
N SER A 75 12.65 3.51 -5.21
CA SER A 75 12.24 3.56 -6.61
C SER A 75 12.05 2.16 -7.20
N GLY A 76 11.48 2.08 -8.39
CA GLY A 76 11.12 0.81 -9.00
C GLY A 76 9.86 0.21 -8.38
N SER A 77 9.56 -1.04 -8.75
CA SER A 77 8.30 -1.68 -8.38
C SER A 77 8.31 -2.31 -7.00
N ILE A 78 7.12 -2.40 -6.40
CA ILE A 78 6.88 -3.18 -5.19
C ILE A 78 7.10 -4.67 -5.54
N PRO A 79 7.97 -5.40 -4.82
CA PRO A 79 8.22 -6.81 -5.08
C PRO A 79 6.95 -7.65 -4.99
N HIS A 80 6.75 -8.54 -5.97
CA HIS A 80 5.59 -9.44 -6.05
C HIS A 80 5.61 -10.56 -4.99
N THR A 81 6.77 -10.79 -4.36
CA THR A 81 7.00 -11.84 -3.36
C THR A 81 6.37 -11.48 -2.02
N MET A 82 5.05 -11.66 -1.93
CA MET A 82 4.38 -11.89 -0.65
C MET A 82 4.09 -13.38 -0.54
N GLN A 83 4.90 -14.09 0.25
CA GLN A 83 4.45 -15.41 0.70
C GLN A 83 3.25 -15.18 1.61
N LYS A 84 2.21 -15.97 1.38
CA LYS A 84 0.99 -16.13 2.19
C LYS A 84 1.19 -15.68 3.65
N LEU A 85 0.97 -14.39 3.97
CA LEU A 85 0.93 -13.93 5.38
C LEU A 85 -0.32 -14.52 6.09
N SER A 86 -1.16 -15.24 5.34
CA SER A 86 -2.36 -16.01 5.71
C SER A 86 -2.19 -17.08 6.81
N LEU A 87 -1.01 -17.27 7.41
CA LEU A 87 -0.81 -18.33 8.42
C LEU A 87 -0.75 -17.86 9.88
N CYS A 88 -0.92 -16.57 10.17
CA CYS A 88 -1.08 -16.09 11.55
C CYS A 88 -2.52 -15.68 11.85
N SER A 89 -3.48 -16.58 11.62
CA SER A 89 -4.85 -16.46 12.17
C SER A 89 -4.91 -16.59 13.70
N TYR A 90 -3.78 -16.89 14.35
CA TYR A 90 -3.69 -17.05 15.81
C TYR A 90 -3.52 -15.74 16.59
N PHE A 91 -3.15 -14.65 15.92
CA PHE A 91 -3.00 -13.35 16.56
C PHE A 91 -3.73 -12.30 15.72
N GLN A 92 -4.75 -11.66 16.29
CA GLN A 92 -5.48 -10.50 15.74
C GLN A 92 -4.58 -9.24 15.66
N HIS A 93 -3.40 -9.35 15.07
CA HIS A 93 -2.46 -8.23 14.99
C HIS A 93 -2.54 -7.57 13.63
N GLU A 94 -2.74 -6.26 13.70
CA GLU A 94 -2.89 -5.33 12.59
C GLU A 94 -1.69 -5.40 11.65
N PHE A 95 -1.92 -5.63 10.35
CA PHE A 95 -0.86 -5.47 9.36
C PHE A 95 -0.89 -4.04 8.80
N ASN A 96 0.13 -3.26 9.17
CA ASN A 96 0.26 -1.85 8.78
C ASN A 96 1.37 -1.70 7.75
N LEU A 97 1.02 -1.16 6.58
CA LEU A 97 1.90 -1.02 5.43
C LEU A 97 1.93 0.45 4.96
N ASN A 98 3.02 1.15 5.23
CA ASN A 98 3.18 2.53 4.76
C ASN A 98 4.38 2.66 3.81
N PHE A 99 4.09 2.96 2.55
CA PHE A 99 5.04 3.22 1.47
C PHE A 99 4.95 4.64 0.93
N SER A 100 4.21 5.51 1.59
CA SER A 100 3.96 6.86 1.10
C SER A 100 5.25 7.64 0.85
N VAL A 101 5.18 8.73 0.10
CA VAL A 101 6.29 9.70 0.02
C VAL A 101 7.61 9.06 -0.42
N ASN A 102 7.57 8.36 -1.55
CA ASN A 102 8.72 7.74 -2.19
C ASN A 102 8.63 7.95 -3.72
N SER A 103 9.52 7.32 -4.49
CA SER A 103 9.55 7.34 -5.95
C SER A 103 9.18 5.98 -6.56
N LEU A 104 8.33 5.21 -5.87
CA LEU A 104 7.92 3.86 -6.32
C LEU A 104 7.14 3.94 -7.64
N THR A 105 7.32 2.95 -8.51
CA THR A 105 6.71 2.89 -9.85
C THR A 105 6.08 1.53 -10.12
N GLY A 106 5.43 1.38 -11.28
CA GLY A 106 4.82 0.12 -11.69
C GLY A 106 3.45 -0.13 -11.04
N LEU A 107 3.02 -1.38 -11.04
CA LEU A 107 1.66 -1.78 -10.63
C LEU A 107 1.59 -2.06 -9.12
N LEU A 108 0.40 -1.87 -8.54
CA LEU A 108 0.08 -2.45 -7.24
C LEU A 108 -0.02 -3.98 -7.38
N PRO A 109 0.79 -4.78 -6.65
CA PRO A 109 0.90 -6.21 -6.88
C PRO A 109 -0.38 -6.95 -6.51
N LEU A 110 -0.89 -7.79 -7.42
CA LEU A 110 -2.10 -8.59 -7.20
C LEU A 110 -1.97 -9.57 -6.02
N SER A 111 -0.74 -10.00 -5.70
CA SER A 111 -0.45 -10.90 -4.57
C SER A 111 -0.84 -10.33 -3.22
N MET A 112 -0.97 -9.00 -3.09
CA MET A 112 -1.48 -8.33 -1.88
C MET A 112 -2.90 -8.72 -1.51
N GLY A 113 -3.71 -9.12 -2.50
CA GLY A 113 -5.10 -9.50 -2.26
C GLY A 113 -5.31 -10.79 -1.48
N SER A 114 -4.24 -11.55 -1.23
CA SER A 114 -4.27 -12.73 -0.36
C SER A 114 -4.23 -12.38 1.14
N ASN A 115 -3.98 -11.12 1.50
CA ASN A 115 -3.81 -10.66 2.89
C ASN A 115 -5.02 -9.85 3.35
N VAL A 116 -6.02 -10.53 3.94
CA VAL A 116 -7.30 -9.91 4.35
C VAL A 116 -7.17 -9.04 5.63
N ASN A 117 -6.06 -9.14 6.37
CA ASN A 117 -5.87 -8.47 7.67
C ASN A 117 -5.07 -7.14 7.61
N ILE A 118 -4.93 -6.52 6.44
CA ILE A 118 -4.31 -5.19 6.32
C ILE A 118 -5.26 -4.15 6.92
N LEU A 119 -4.85 -3.45 7.99
CA LEU A 119 -5.67 -2.46 8.69
C LEU A 119 -5.30 -1.02 8.40
N ALA A 120 -4.06 -0.77 7.97
CA ALA A 120 -3.66 0.52 7.42
C ALA A 120 -2.75 0.30 6.22
N LEU A 121 -3.04 1.02 5.16
CA LEU A 121 -2.34 0.95 3.90
C LEU A 121 -2.13 2.35 3.36
N ASP A 122 -0.91 2.73 3.05
CA ASP A 122 -0.62 4.03 2.44
C ASP A 122 0.41 3.91 1.32
N PHE A 123 -0.03 4.23 0.10
CA PHE A 123 0.81 4.32 -1.09
C PHE A 123 0.85 5.72 -1.69
N SER A 124 0.30 6.71 -1.00
CA SER A 124 0.21 8.09 -1.50
C SER A 124 1.59 8.68 -1.82
N LYS A 125 1.64 9.70 -2.69
CA LYS A 125 2.87 10.43 -3.02
C LYS A 125 3.97 9.51 -3.56
N ASN A 126 3.63 8.80 -4.62
CA ASN A 126 4.55 7.92 -5.38
C ASN A 126 4.34 8.14 -6.88
N SER A 127 4.90 7.26 -7.71
CA SER A 127 4.71 7.23 -9.17
C SER A 127 4.08 5.91 -9.63
N MET A 128 3.23 5.30 -8.80
CA MET A 128 2.53 4.05 -9.10
C MET A 128 1.57 4.24 -10.27
N SER A 129 1.42 3.24 -11.13
CA SER A 129 0.69 3.32 -12.40
C SER A 129 -0.15 2.08 -12.67
N GLY A 130 -1.00 2.14 -13.69
CA GLY A 130 -1.87 1.04 -14.11
C GLY A 130 -3.11 0.90 -13.24
N ASP A 131 -3.83 -0.21 -13.41
CA ASP A 131 -5.15 -0.41 -12.83
C ASP A 131 -5.14 -0.62 -11.31
N LEU A 132 -6.13 -0.03 -10.63
CA LEU A 132 -6.37 -0.25 -9.21
C LEU A 132 -6.90 -1.68 -8.97
N PRO A 133 -6.16 -2.56 -8.27
CA PRO A 133 -6.60 -3.92 -8.05
C PRO A 133 -7.72 -3.97 -7.00
N GLY A 134 -8.72 -4.82 -7.25
CA GLY A 134 -9.93 -4.87 -6.41
C GLY A 134 -9.71 -5.28 -4.96
N TRP A 135 -8.56 -5.86 -4.60
CA TRP A 135 -8.25 -6.18 -3.21
C TRP A 135 -8.13 -4.95 -2.30
N ILE A 136 -7.90 -3.76 -2.86
CA ILE A 136 -7.89 -2.50 -2.12
C ILE A 136 -9.18 -2.32 -1.31
N PHE A 137 -10.30 -2.75 -1.88
CA PHE A 137 -11.62 -2.70 -1.25
C PHE A 137 -11.93 -3.91 -0.34
N LYS A 138 -11.06 -4.93 -0.32
CA LYS A 138 -11.19 -6.11 0.57
C LYS A 138 -10.43 -5.98 1.88
N THR A 139 -9.52 -5.01 1.99
CA THR A 139 -8.70 -4.84 3.19
C THR A 139 -9.56 -4.48 4.40
N GLY A 140 -9.06 -4.75 5.61
CA GLY A 140 -9.71 -4.30 6.84
C GLY A 140 -9.52 -2.80 7.12
N SER A 141 -8.89 -2.05 6.22
CA SER A 141 -8.56 -0.64 6.39
C SER A 141 -9.80 0.25 6.25
N SER A 142 -9.93 1.23 7.15
CA SER A 142 -10.95 2.29 7.03
C SER A 142 -10.52 3.44 6.13
N GLN A 143 -9.23 3.49 5.79
CA GLN A 143 -8.60 4.56 5.03
C GLN A 143 -7.92 3.97 3.79
N VAL A 144 -8.10 4.60 2.63
CA VAL A 144 -7.40 4.22 1.40
C VAL A 144 -6.71 5.46 0.79
N PRO A 145 -5.57 5.91 1.37
CA PRO A 145 -4.76 6.99 0.81
C PRO A 145 -3.90 6.49 -0.36
N LEU A 146 -4.32 6.84 -1.58
CA LEU A 146 -3.62 6.56 -2.83
C LEU A 146 -3.30 7.83 -3.63
N SER A 147 -3.46 9.00 -2.99
CA SER A 147 -3.30 10.29 -3.63
C SER A 147 -1.91 10.51 -4.21
N GLU A 148 -1.78 11.39 -5.20
CA GLU A 148 -0.49 11.78 -5.80
C GLU A 148 0.26 10.57 -6.37
N ASN A 149 -0.35 9.93 -7.36
CA ASN A 149 0.21 8.81 -8.13
C ASN A 149 -0.17 8.95 -9.62
N LYS A 150 0.05 7.90 -10.42
CA LYS A 150 -0.33 7.78 -11.83
C LYS A 150 -1.31 6.63 -12.04
N LEU A 151 -2.07 6.25 -11.00
CA LEU A 151 -2.99 5.13 -11.07
C LEU A 151 -4.12 5.47 -12.05
N GLY A 152 -4.36 4.55 -12.98
CA GLY A 152 -5.48 4.60 -13.88
C GLY A 152 -6.49 3.54 -13.48
N ALA A 153 -7.74 3.70 -13.90
CA ALA A 153 -8.72 2.62 -14.06
C ALA A 153 -10.00 3.25 -14.60
N LYS A 154 -10.76 2.47 -15.38
CA LYS A 154 -12.21 2.65 -15.42
C LYS A 154 -12.73 2.02 -14.14
N LEU A 155 -13.23 2.84 -13.21
CA LEU A 155 -13.88 2.37 -11.98
C LEU A 155 -15.20 1.67 -12.33
N SER A 156 -15.09 0.49 -12.95
CA SER A 156 -16.22 -0.29 -13.43
C SER A 156 -16.81 -1.11 -12.29
N SER A 157 -18.13 -1.26 -12.33
CA SER A 157 -18.95 -2.01 -11.37
C SER A 157 -18.36 -3.37 -10.92
N PRO A 158 -17.70 -4.20 -11.75
CA PRO A 158 -17.22 -5.53 -11.34
C PRO A 158 -16.21 -5.53 -10.18
N ILE A 159 -15.39 -4.48 -10.05
CA ILE A 159 -14.40 -4.35 -8.96
C ILE A 159 -15.10 -4.22 -7.60
N LEU A 160 -16.24 -3.52 -7.59
CA LEU A 160 -17.03 -3.19 -6.38
C LEU A 160 -18.19 -4.19 -6.17
N ALA A 161 -18.74 -4.77 -7.24
CA ALA A 161 -19.89 -5.69 -7.21
C ALA A 161 -19.54 -7.14 -6.81
N SER A 162 -18.29 -7.57 -7.01
CA SER A 162 -17.84 -8.95 -6.69
C SER A 162 -17.55 -9.19 -5.20
N GLN A 163 -17.85 -8.24 -4.31
CA GLN A 163 -17.33 -8.23 -2.94
C GLN A 163 -18.38 -8.06 -1.85
N ARG A 164 -19.53 -8.74 -1.98
CA ARG A 164 -20.59 -8.77 -0.96
C ARG A 164 -20.19 -9.39 0.41
N THR A 165 -18.92 -9.68 0.65
CA THR A 165 -18.42 -10.38 1.85
C THR A 165 -17.29 -9.68 2.61
N SER A 166 -16.87 -8.45 2.24
CA SER A 166 -15.97 -7.64 3.08
C SER A 166 -16.60 -6.29 3.47
N LEU A 167 -17.15 -6.31 4.68
CA LEU A 167 -17.48 -5.24 5.64
C LEU A 167 -17.19 -3.78 5.22
N GLN A 168 -18.27 -3.01 5.18
CA GLN A 168 -18.40 -1.56 4.97
C GLN A 168 -17.57 -0.69 5.95
N LYS A 169 -16.23 -0.77 5.98
CA LYS A 169 -15.41 0.04 6.91
C LYS A 169 -14.69 1.22 6.26
N ILE A 170 -14.66 1.30 4.93
CA ILE A 170 -13.99 2.42 4.25
C ILE A 170 -14.77 3.69 4.57
N GLN A 171 -14.13 4.56 5.36
CA GLN A 171 -14.63 5.87 5.76
C GLN A 171 -13.96 6.96 4.95
N VAL A 172 -12.71 6.76 4.53
CA VAL A 172 -11.94 7.77 3.81
C VAL A 172 -11.31 7.16 2.58
N LEU A 173 -11.59 7.79 1.45
CA LEU A 173 -11.06 7.43 0.14
C LEU A 173 -10.45 8.69 -0.47
N ASP A 174 -9.12 8.72 -0.56
CA ASP A 174 -8.39 9.80 -1.22
C ASP A 174 -7.63 9.25 -2.43
N PHE A 175 -8.23 9.45 -3.60
CA PHE A 175 -7.69 9.09 -4.91
C PHE A 175 -7.26 10.32 -5.70
N SER A 176 -7.10 11.47 -5.04
CA SER A 176 -6.75 12.71 -5.73
C SER A 176 -5.40 12.64 -6.43
N HIS A 177 -5.18 13.50 -7.43
CA HIS A 177 -3.93 13.55 -8.20
C HIS A 177 -3.54 12.17 -8.77
N ASN A 178 -4.42 11.60 -9.59
CA ASN A 178 -4.21 10.34 -10.29
C ASN A 178 -4.69 10.45 -11.74
N SER A 179 -4.81 9.32 -12.43
CA SER A 179 -5.29 9.21 -13.82
C SER A 179 -6.60 8.42 -13.91
N PHE A 180 -7.43 8.40 -12.85
CA PHE A 180 -8.73 7.74 -12.86
C PHE A 180 -9.64 8.38 -13.91
N SER A 181 -10.38 7.56 -14.66
CA SER A 181 -11.22 8.02 -15.77
C SER A 181 -12.49 7.18 -15.93
N GLY A 182 -13.41 7.65 -16.77
CA GLY A 182 -14.72 7.02 -16.97
C GLY A 182 -15.74 7.36 -15.89
N GLU A 183 -16.88 6.67 -15.93
CA GLU A 183 -17.99 6.87 -15.00
C GLU A 183 -17.70 6.18 -13.67
N ILE A 184 -17.43 6.97 -12.64
CA ILE A 184 -17.12 6.47 -11.29
C ILE A 184 -18.36 5.97 -10.53
N MET A 185 -19.55 6.43 -10.94
CA MET A 185 -20.72 6.47 -10.06
C MET A 185 -21.39 5.11 -9.81
N ASN A 186 -21.16 4.10 -10.64
CA ASN A 186 -21.89 2.83 -10.52
C ASN A 186 -21.37 1.89 -9.42
N GLY A 187 -20.34 2.29 -8.65
CA GLY A 187 -19.84 1.45 -7.54
C GLY A 187 -19.45 2.17 -6.26
N ILE A 188 -19.09 3.47 -6.28
CA ILE A 188 -18.78 4.20 -5.04
C ILE A 188 -20.02 4.28 -4.13
N GLY A 189 -21.24 4.32 -4.70
CA GLY A 189 -22.49 4.27 -3.92
C GLY A 189 -22.67 3.03 -3.07
N ALA A 190 -21.91 1.95 -3.31
CA ALA A 190 -21.92 0.75 -2.46
C ALA A 190 -21.14 0.93 -1.14
N LEU A 191 -20.28 1.95 -1.05
CA LEU A 191 -19.48 2.26 0.15
C LEU A 191 -20.30 3.08 1.14
N THR A 192 -21.27 2.44 1.81
CA THR A 192 -22.26 3.12 2.68
C THR A 192 -21.68 3.79 3.93
N SER A 193 -20.45 3.45 4.33
CA SER A 193 -19.77 4.05 5.50
C SER A 193 -18.79 5.17 5.12
N LEU A 194 -18.75 5.57 3.84
CA LEU A 194 -17.84 6.60 3.36
C LEU A 194 -18.21 7.98 3.94
N GLN A 195 -17.24 8.62 4.58
CA GLN A 195 -17.35 9.94 5.20
C GLN A 195 -16.55 11.00 4.44
N PHE A 196 -15.46 10.60 3.78
CA PHE A 196 -14.61 11.47 2.99
C PHE A 196 -14.29 10.83 1.64
N LEU A 197 -14.54 11.59 0.58
CA LEU A 197 -14.25 11.20 -0.79
C LEU A 197 -13.50 12.34 -1.48
N ASN A 198 -12.24 12.10 -1.84
CA ASN A 198 -11.45 13.04 -2.64
C ASN A 198 -11.06 12.40 -3.97
N LEU A 199 -11.65 12.93 -5.04
CA LEU A 199 -11.41 12.52 -6.43
C LEU A 199 -10.76 13.63 -7.27
N SER A 200 -10.34 14.72 -6.63
CA SER A 200 -9.82 15.90 -7.32
C SER A 200 -8.58 15.57 -8.18
N ARG A 201 -8.39 16.30 -9.29
CA ARG A 201 -7.25 16.11 -10.21
C ARG A 201 -7.12 14.67 -10.72
N ASN A 202 -8.19 14.23 -11.38
CA ASN A 202 -8.27 13.01 -12.17
C ASN A 202 -8.91 13.34 -13.53
N SER A 203 -9.07 12.35 -14.40
CA SER A 203 -9.67 12.46 -15.74
C SER A 203 -11.11 11.91 -15.76
N ILE A 204 -11.86 12.15 -14.68
CA ILE A 204 -13.20 11.61 -14.47
C ILE A 204 -14.18 12.40 -15.33
N VAL A 205 -15.02 11.67 -16.06
CA VAL A 205 -16.13 12.25 -16.82
C VAL A 205 -17.44 11.92 -16.10
N ALA A 206 -18.30 12.92 -15.96
CA ALA A 206 -19.69 12.67 -15.62
C ALA A 206 -20.36 12.00 -16.83
N PRO A 207 -21.37 11.13 -16.64
CA PRO A 207 -22.28 10.84 -17.71
C PRO A 207 -22.84 12.18 -18.20
N VAL A 208 -22.84 12.37 -19.51
CA VAL A 208 -23.74 13.34 -20.11
C VAL A 208 -25.13 12.83 -19.75
N SER A 209 -25.76 13.42 -18.75
CA SER A 209 -27.18 13.20 -18.53
C SER A 209 -27.91 13.77 -19.75
N SER A 210 -28.15 12.93 -20.75
CA SER A 210 -29.25 13.11 -21.68
C SER A 210 -30.31 12.08 -21.33
N SER A 211 -31.18 12.44 -20.38
CA SER A 211 -32.50 11.83 -20.21
C SER A 211 -33.37 12.86 -19.52
N ASP A 212 -34.20 13.52 -20.33
CA ASP A 212 -35.53 14.12 -20.09
C ASP A 212 -35.99 14.36 -18.64
#